data_AF-A0A515LBA0-F1
#
_entry.id   AF-A0A515LBA0-F1
#
_cell.length_a   1.000
_cell.length_b   1.000
_cell.length_c   1.000
_cell.angle_alpha   90.00
_cell.angle_beta   90.00
_cell.angle_gamma   90.00
#
_symmetry.space_group_name_H-M   'P 1'
#
loop_
_entity.id
_entity.type
_entity.pdbx_description
1 polymer ?
#
loop_
_entity_poly.entity_id
_entity_poly.type
_entity_poly.pdbx_seq_one_letter_code
_entity_poly.pdbx_strand_id
1 'polypeptide(L)' 'MRPFTFLSMLMQQRIDDALRLERIKSAHDPRRLALLRRRRAQLGRRLSRALLTPAPVGS' A
#
# COMPACT_ATOMS: atom_id res chain seq x y z
N MET A 1 4.31 -17.34 -14.54
CA MET A 1 3.70 -16.41 -13.56
C MET A 1 4.40 -15.07 -13.65
N ARG A 2 3.67 -13.96 -13.85
CA ARG A 2 4.29 -12.65 -14.04
C ARG A 2 4.96 -12.23 -12.71
N PRO A 3 6.28 -11.96 -12.67
CA PRO A 3 6.99 -11.61 -11.43
C PRO A 3 6.40 -10.37 -10.74
N PHE A 4 5.75 -9.53 -11.54
CA PHE A 4 5.08 -8.30 -11.12
C PHE A 4 3.88 -8.53 -10.17
N THR A 5 3.16 -9.64 -10.33
CA THR A 5 2.05 -10.01 -9.42
C THR A 5 2.55 -10.48 -8.04
N PHE A 6 3.75 -11.02 -7.95
CA PHE A 6 4.28 -11.50 -6.68
C PHE A 6 4.70 -10.33 -5.77
N LEU A 7 5.44 -9.36 -6.30
CA LEU A 7 5.85 -8.16 -5.54
C LEU A 7 4.65 -7.33 -5.08
N SER A 8 3.64 -7.17 -5.93
CA SER A 8 2.41 -6.47 -5.56
C SER A 8 1.63 -7.22 -4.47
N MET A 9 1.54 -8.55 -4.56
CA MET A 9 0.92 -9.38 -3.53
C MET A 9 1.67 -9.29 -2.19
N LEU A 10 3.00 -9.35 -2.22
CA LEU A 10 3.85 -9.23 -1.03
C LEU A 10 3.69 -7.86 -0.36
N MET A 11 3.69 -6.78 -1.16
CA MET A 11 3.47 -5.42 -0.67
C MET A 11 2.08 -5.25 -0.05
N GLN A 12 1.06 -5.84 -0.67
CA GLN A 12 -0.30 -5.78 -0.19
C GLN A 12 -0.46 -6.52 1.15
N GLN A 13 0.14 -7.71 1.27
CA GLN A 13 0.20 -8.45 2.53
C GLN A 13 0.88 -7.65 3.65
N ARG A 14 2.04 -7.04 3.39
CA ARG A 14 2.75 -6.23 4.39
C ARG A 14 1.94 -5.01 4.85
N ILE A 15 1.20 -4.37 3.94
CA ILE A 15 0.32 -3.24 4.27
C ILE A 15 -0.86 -3.70 5.12
N ASP A 16 -1.47 -4.84 4.77
CA ASP A 16 -2.60 -5.38 5.52
C ASP A 16 -2.18 -5.86 6.92
N ASP A 17 -1.00 -6.47 7.07
CA ASP A 17 -0.42 -6.82 8.37
C ASP A 17 -0.14 -5.59 9.23
N ALA A 18 0.47 -4.54 8.66
CA ALA A 18 0.71 -3.29 9.37
C ALA A 18 -0.60 -2.65 9.84
N LEU A 19 -1.64 -2.67 9.02
CA LEU A 19 -2.96 -2.17 9.39
C LEU A 19 -3.65 -3.03 10.45
N ARG A 20 -3.44 -4.35 10.43
CA ARG A 20 -4.00 -5.27 11.43
C ARG A 20 -3.34 -5.07 12.78
N LEU A 21 -2.00 -4.96 12.82
CA LEU A 21 -1.24 -4.60 14.02
C LEU A 21 -1.64 -3.22 14.55
N GLU A 22 -1.80 -2.24 13.65
CA GLU A 22 -2.28 -0.92 14.04
C GLU A 22 -3.73 -0.94 14.51
N ARG A 23 -4.64 -1.79 13.98
CA ARG A 23 -5.99 -1.94 14.54
C ARG A 23 -5.99 -2.52 15.95
N ILE A 24 -5.13 -3.52 16.19
CA ILE A 24 -4.96 -4.13 17.51
C ILE A 24 -4.39 -3.10 18.50
N LYS A 25 -3.41 -2.29 18.07
CA LYS A 25 -2.85 -1.19 18.87
C LYS A 25 -3.77 0.03 19.00
N SER A 26 -4.55 0.34 17.96
CA SER A 26 -5.41 1.53 17.83
C SER A 26 -6.83 1.31 18.35
N ALA A 27 -7.08 0.25 19.11
CA ALA A 27 -8.24 0.21 20.02
C ALA A 27 -8.28 1.45 20.94
N HIS A 28 -7.18 2.20 21.05
CA HIS A 28 -7.03 3.39 21.86
C HIS A 28 -7.01 4.74 21.09
N ASP A 29 -6.82 4.79 19.75
CA ASP A 29 -6.61 6.10 19.09
C ASP A 29 -7.10 6.19 17.61
N PRO A 30 -8.36 6.64 17.39
CA PRO A 30 -9.01 6.63 16.07
C PRO A 30 -8.39 7.60 15.07
N ARG A 31 -7.69 8.65 15.53
CA ARG A 31 -7.02 9.65 14.66
C ARG A 31 -5.86 9.03 13.88
N ARG A 32 -5.14 8.09 14.49
CA ARG A 32 -3.99 7.40 13.89
C ARG A 32 -4.41 6.46 12.77
N LEU A 33 -5.54 5.76 12.96
CA LEU A 33 -6.15 4.89 11.97
C LEU A 33 -6.60 5.67 10.71
N ALA A 34 -7.16 6.86 10.89
CA ALA A 34 -7.57 7.73 9.80
C ALA A 34 -6.36 8.21 8.96
N LEU A 35 -5.25 8.56 9.62
CA LEU A 35 -4.02 8.97 8.95
C LEU A 35 -3.38 7.83 8.14
N LEU A 36 -3.37 6.61 8.69
CA LEU A 36 -2.89 5.42 7.98
C LEU A 36 -3.76 5.08 6.76
N ARG A 37 -5.09 5.18 6.88
CA ARG A 37 -6.01 5.02 5.75
C ARG A 37 -5.73 6.04 4.64
N ARG A 38 -5.49 7.31 5.01
CA ARG A 38 -5.14 8.37 4.06
C ARG A 38 -3.82 8.09 3.36
N ARG A 39 -2.79 7.65 4.10
CA ARG A 39 -1.50 7.24 3.53
C ARG A 39 -1.63 6.04 2.59
N ARG A 40 -2.44 5.02 2.94
CA ARG A 40 -2.72 3.88 2.06
C ARG A 40 -3.36 4.32 0.75
N ALA A 41 -4.36 5.20 0.80
CA ALA A 41 -4.99 5.73 -0.42
C ALA A 41 -3.99 6.50 -1.29
N GLN A 42 -3.11 7.30 -0.68
CA GLN A 42 -2.08 8.05 -1.40
C GLN A 42 -1.04 7.11 -2.03
N LEU A 43 -0.58 6.09 -1.32
CA LEU A 43 0.32 5.06 -1.85
C LEU A 43 -0.35 4.27 -2.97
N GLY A 44 -1.61 3.88 -2.81
CA GLY A 44 -2.41 3.24 -3.87
C GLY A 44 -2.46 4.09 -5.13
N ARG A 45 -2.74 5.40 -5.01
CA ARG A 45 -2.72 6.33 -6.17
C ARG A 45 -1.33 6.45 -6.80
N ARG A 46 -0.25 6.51 -6.00
CA ARG A 46 1.13 6.57 -6.52
C ARG A 46 1.52 5.27 -7.23
N LEU A 47 1.14 4.13 -6.67
CA LEU A 47 1.33 2.82 -7.29
C LEU A 47 0.50 2.72 -8.57
N SER A 48 -0.80 2.97 -8.55
CA SER A 48 -1.64 2.97 -9.76
C SER A 48 -1.09 3.92 -10.84
N ARG A 49 -0.61 5.10 -10.46
CA ARG A 49 0.06 6.01 -11.40
C ARG A 49 1.35 5.41 -11.94
N ALA A 50 2.22 4.85 -11.09
CA ALA A 50 3.44 4.17 -11.53
C ALA A 50 3.17 2.91 -12.39
N LEU A 51 1.99 2.29 -12.25
CA LEU A 51 1.56 1.13 -13.04
C LEU A 51 0.95 1.54 -14.39
N LEU A 52 0.26 2.68 -14.45
CA LEU A 52 -0.34 3.24 -15.66
C LEU A 52 0.64 4.08 -16.48
N THR A 53 1.68 4.60 -15.84
CA THR A 53 2.79 5.23 -16.55
C THR A 53 3.66 4.06 -17.01
N PRO A 54 3.68 3.70 -18.31
CA PRO A 54 4.72 2.79 -18.79
C PRO A 54 6.04 3.40 -18.34
N ALA A 55 6.84 2.64 -17.59
CA ALA A 55 8.21 3.03 -17.31
C ALA A 55 8.81 3.49 -18.64
N PRO A 56 9.46 4.66 -18.73
CA PRO A 56 10.31 4.92 -19.87
C PRO A 56 11.38 3.82 -19.85
N VAL A 57 11.14 2.78 -20.63
CA VAL A 57 12.16 1.84 -21.06
C VAL A 57 12.76 2.52 -22.28
N GLY A 58 13.91 3.17 -22.07
CA GLY A 58 14.63 3.95 -23.07
C GLY A 58 15.23 5.17 -22.37
N SER A 59 16.54 5.40 -22.40
CA SER A 59 17.55 5.04 -23.41
C SER A 59 18.94 5.11 -22.80
#